data_AF-A0A3B9WQ79-F1
#
_entry.id   AF-A0A3B9WQ79-F1
#
_cell.length_a   1.000
_cell.length_b   1.000
_cell.length_c   1.000
_cell.angle_alpha   90.00
_cell.angle_beta   90.00
_cell.angle_gamma   90.00
#
_symmetry.space_group_name_H-M   'P 1'
#
loop_
_entity.id
_entity.type
_entity.pdbx_description
1 polymer ?
#
loop_
_entity_poly.entity_id
_entity_poly.type
_entity_poly.pdbx_seq_one_letter_code
_entity_poly.pdbx_strand_id
1 'polypeptide(L)' 'MPLSQKVSSDSPIGMFDSGFGGLTVARALIDLMPQENLVYIGD' A
#
# COMPACT_ATOMS: atom_id res chain seq x y z
N MET A 1 27.45 -0.50 -3.00
CA MET A 1 26.52 -1.32 -2.19
C MET A 1 25.22 -0.53 -2.10
N PRO A 2 24.08 -1.04 -2.58
CA PRO A 2 22.82 -0.31 -2.42
C PRO A 2 22.50 -0.23 -0.92
N LEU A 3 22.13 0.95 -0.45
CA LEU A 3 21.64 1.18 0.90
C LEU A 3 20.39 0.32 1.08
N SER A 4 20.45 -0.69 1.94
CA SER A 4 19.25 -1.43 2.34
C SER A 4 18.37 -0.47 3.13
N GLN A 5 17.34 0.05 2.48
CA GLN A 5 16.41 0.99 3.12
C GLN A 5 15.67 0.22 4.21
N LYS A 6 15.91 0.59 5.47
CA LYS A 6 15.27 -0.04 6.62
C LYS A 6 13.80 0.39 6.62
N VAL A 7 12.90 -0.53 6.29
CA VAL A 7 11.45 -0.29 6.36
C VAL A 7 11.09 -0.15 7.83
N SER A 8 10.56 1.01 8.22
CA SER A 8 10.00 1.23 9.56
C SER A 8 8.56 0.69 9.60
N SER A 9 8.04 0.37 10.79
CA SER A 9 6.62 0.03 10.96
C SER A 9 5.69 1.14 10.48
N ASP A 10 6.15 2.39 10.51
CA ASP A 10 5.39 3.56 10.07
C ASP A 10 5.53 3.83 8.56
N SER A 11 6.23 2.96 7.83
CA SER A 11 6.35 3.06 6.37
C SER A 11 5.01 2.74 5.70
N PRO A 12 4.67 3.41 4.59
CA PRO A 12 3.39 3.19 3.93
C PRO A 12 3.28 1.79 3.33
N ILE A 13 2.06 1.29 3.26
CA ILE A 13 1.70 0.08 2.53
C ILE A 13 1.64 0.45 1.04
N GLY A 14 2.47 -0.20 0.23
CA GLY A 14 2.42 -0.08 -1.22
C GLY A 14 1.52 -1.17 -1.83
N MET A 15 0.57 -0.78 -2.67
CA MET A 15 -0.28 -1.69 -3.42
C MET A 15 -0.16 -1.39 -4.92
N PHE A 16 0.04 -2.43 -5.72
CA PHE A 16 0.11 -2.34 -7.17
C PHE A 16 -0.99 -3.22 -7.78
N ASP A 17 -1.69 -2.69 -8.78
CA ASP A 17 -2.68 -3.44 -9.55
C ASP A 17 -2.66 -3.03 -11.03
N SER A 18 -3.14 -3.92 -11.89
CA SER A 18 -3.22 -3.71 -13.34
C SER A 18 -4.53 -3.05 -13.82
N GLY A 19 -5.42 -2.66 -12.89
CA GLY A 19 -6.72 -2.07 -13.25
C GLY A 19 -7.49 -1.55 -12.03
N PHE A 20 -8.82 -1.45 -12.14
CA PHE A 20 -9.68 -0.93 -11.05
C PHE A 20 -10.11 -1.99 -10.03
N GLY A 21 -9.85 -3.28 -10.30
CA GLY A 21 -10.29 -4.38 -9.43
C GLY A 21 -9.68 -4.29 -8.03
N GLY A 22 -8.42 -3.85 -7.95
CA GLY A 22 -7.66 -3.68 -6.73
C GLY A 22 -8.19 -2.57 -5.81
N LEU A 23 -9.05 -1.68 -6.30
CA LEU A 23 -9.73 -0.71 -5.42
C LEU A 23 -10.65 -1.39 -4.41
N THR A 24 -11.18 -2.57 -4.71
CA THR A 24 -11.99 -3.35 -3.75
C THR A 24 -11.15 -3.83 -2.57
N VAL A 25 -9.91 -4.25 -2.83
CA VAL A 25 -8.96 -4.66 -1.80
C VAL A 25 -8.40 -3.46 -1.05
N ALA A 26 -8.05 -2.38 -1.76
CA ALA A 26 -7.63 -1.11 -1.15
C ALA A 26 -8.72 -0.59 -0.20
N ARG A 27 -9.99 -0.70 -0.60
CA ARG A 27 -11.13 -0.32 0.24
C ARG A 27 -11.22 -1.16 1.50
N ALA A 28 -11.16 -2.48 1.38
CA ALA A 28 -11.20 -3.38 2.54
C ALA A 28 -10.02 -3.12 3.50
N LEU A 29 -8.85 -2.80 2.96
CA LEU A 29 -7.67 -2.46 3.76
C LEU A 29 -7.87 -1.16 4.55
N ILE A 30 -8.40 -0.11 3.90
CA ILE A 30 -8.72 1.16 4.58
C ILE A 30 -9.78 0.95 5.68
N ASP A 31 -10.79 0.12 5.42
CA ASP A 31 -11.85 -0.15 6.40
C ASP A 31 -11.32 -0.94 7.63
N LEU A 32 -10.35 -1.85 7.43
CA LEU A 32 -9.73 -2.63 8.51
C LEU A 32 -8.60 -1.90 9.24
N MET A 33 -7.82 -1.08 8.53
CA MET A 33 -6.61 -0.42 9.02
C MET A 33 -6.64 1.08 8.69
N PRO A 34 -7.60 1.84 9.26
CA PRO A 34 -7.85 3.24 8.88
C PRO A 34 -6.74 4.21 9.28
N GLN A 35 -5.72 3.77 10.03
CA GLN A 35 -4.59 4.58 10.47
C GLN A 35 -3.34 4.37 9.61
N GLU A 36 -3.35 3.39 8.70
CA GLU A 36 -2.22 3.09 7.85
C GLU A 36 -2.18 4.00 6.61
N ASN A 37 -0.97 4.37 6.22
CA ASN A 37 -0.75 5.11 4.99
C ASN A 37 -0.71 4.13 3.81
N LEU A 38 -1.69 4.21 2.90
CA LEU A 38 -1.76 3.38 1.70
C LEU A 38 -1.36 4.18 0.45
N VAL A 39 -0.42 3.65 -0.32
CA VAL A 39 -0.06 4.12 -1.67
C VAL A 39 -0.51 3.07 -2.68
N TYR A 40 -1.52 3.40 -3.48
CA TYR A 40 -2.01 2.53 -4.55
C TYR A 40 -1.52 3.04 -5.91
N ILE A 41 -0.95 2.14 -6.70
CA ILE A 41 -0.47 2.40 -8.06
C ILE A 41 -1.22 1.45 -8.99
N GLY A 42 -2.03 2.02 -9.87
CA GLY A 42 -2.59 1.31 -11.01
C GLY A 42 -1.71 1.49 -12.24
N ASP A 43 -1.63 0.47 -13.08
CA ASP A 43 -1.29 0.64 -14.50
C ASP A 43 -2.50 1.19 -15.29
#